data_AF-A0A0F4Z279-F1
#
_entry.id   AF-A0A0F4Z279-F1
#
_cell.length_a   1.000
_cell.length_b   1.000
_cell.length_c   1.000
_cell.angle_alpha   90.00
_cell.angle_beta   90.00
_cell.angle_gamma   90.00
#
_symmetry.space_group_name_H-M   'P 1'
#
loop_
_entity.id
_entity.type
_entity.pdbx_description
1 polymer ?
#
loop_
_entity_poly.entity_id
_entity_poly.type
_entity_poly.pdbx_seq_one_letter_code
_entity_poly.pdbx_strand_id
1 'polypeptide(L)'
;MNLSFYDISLVDGYNLPVGIVSLHTESKDPALASIPSNTTNPVCIGSVDFFVSDDNSSSAIHAISRWCPWPLQLQAVAPPKPGAGVYPYPDDDIPRPRFDPCISSCAKYGNPEDCCAGAFNSPETCTPNEYSRKAKSVCPDAYSYAYDDKTSTFTIKAGAGFEVVFCPDAGRSTDIMRYKDQDQDQG
;
A
#
# COMPACT_ATOMS: atom_id res chain seq x y z
N MET A 1 -25.33 -15.39 -2.08
CA MET A 1 -24.02 -16.03 -1.93
C MET A 1 -23.27 -15.27 -0.85
N ASN A 2 -22.66 -15.95 0.13
CA ASN A 2 -21.86 -15.27 1.15
C ASN A 2 -20.46 -15.04 0.60
N LEU A 3 -19.96 -13.82 0.74
CA LEU A 3 -18.64 -13.38 0.27
C LEU A 3 -17.82 -12.92 1.47
N SER A 4 -16.51 -13.10 1.37
CA SER A 4 -15.52 -12.50 2.26
C SER A 4 -14.82 -11.37 1.52
N PHE A 5 -14.74 -10.21 2.16
CA PHE A 5 -14.03 -9.03 1.69
C PHE A 5 -12.84 -8.80 2.61
N TYR A 6 -11.67 -8.51 2.04
CA TYR A 6 -10.44 -8.28 2.79
C TYR A 6 -9.51 -7.39 1.97
N ASP A 7 -8.60 -6.73 2.69
CA ASP A 7 -7.69 -5.75 2.13
C ASP A 7 -6.49 -5.52 3.05
N ILE A 8 -5.44 -4.93 2.48
CA ILE A 8 -4.40 -4.27 3.24
C ILE A 8 -4.68 -2.77 3.15
N SER A 9 -4.59 -2.05 4.26
CA SER A 9 -4.89 -0.62 4.31
C SER A 9 -3.74 0.19 4.91
N LEU A 10 -3.34 1.23 4.19
CA LEU A 10 -2.38 2.26 4.58
C LEU A 10 -3.10 3.56 4.96
N VAL A 11 -4.43 3.55 5.10
CA VAL A 11 -5.23 4.75 5.45
C VAL A 11 -4.74 5.39 6.76
N ASP A 12 -4.23 4.58 7.70
CA ASP A 12 -3.71 5.04 8.99
C ASP A 12 -2.19 5.13 9.04
N GLY A 13 -1.49 4.77 7.97
CA GLY A 13 -0.04 4.73 7.92
C GLY A 13 0.53 3.36 7.56
N TYR A 14 1.85 3.29 7.56
CA TYR A 14 2.65 2.10 7.27
C TYR A 14 3.80 1.99 8.26
N ASN A 15 3.97 0.83 8.88
CA ASN A 15 5.07 0.57 9.82
C ASN A 15 5.76 -0.79 9.60
N LEU A 16 5.18 -1.72 8.85
CA LEU A 16 5.78 -3.03 8.62
C LEU A 16 5.24 -3.62 7.32
N PRO A 17 6.06 -4.35 6.55
CA PRO A 17 5.54 -5.14 5.44
C PRO A 17 4.50 -6.15 5.92
N VAL A 18 3.43 -6.30 5.16
CA VAL A 18 2.35 -7.23 5.47
C VAL A 18 1.82 -7.89 4.21
N GLY A 19 1.47 -9.16 4.31
CA GLY A 19 0.78 -9.92 3.28
C GLY A 19 -0.42 -10.65 3.87
N ILE A 20 -1.42 -10.90 3.04
CA ILE A 20 -2.55 -11.76 3.37
C ILE A 20 -2.46 -12.99 2.48
N VAL A 21 -2.51 -14.18 3.07
CA VAL A 21 -2.56 -15.45 2.36
C VAL A 21 -3.92 -16.08 2.59
N SER A 22 -4.68 -16.27 1.51
CA SER A 22 -5.96 -16.96 1.58
C SER A 22 -5.73 -18.47 1.57
N LEU A 23 -6.27 -19.18 2.56
CA LEU A 23 -6.22 -20.65 2.69
C LEU A 23 -7.36 -21.34 1.92
N HIS A 24 -7.78 -20.76 0.79
CA HIS A 24 -8.88 -21.28 -0.03
C HIS A 24 -8.58 -22.69 -0.60
N THR A 25 -7.32 -23.00 -0.84
CA THR A 25 -6.85 -24.32 -1.32
C THR A 25 -7.07 -25.44 -0.30
N GLU A 26 -7.18 -25.11 0.99
CA GLU A 26 -7.49 -26.06 2.06
C GLU A 26 -9.00 -26.30 2.23
N SER A 27 -9.83 -25.54 1.51
CA SER A 27 -11.28 -25.66 1.59
C SER A 27 -11.78 -26.97 1.00
N LYS A 28 -12.78 -27.57 1.66
CA LYS A 28 -13.52 -28.72 1.12
C LYS A 28 -14.50 -28.33 0.00
N ASP A 29 -14.73 -27.02 -0.19
CA ASP A 29 -15.58 -26.50 -1.25
C ASP A 29 -14.77 -26.39 -2.56
N PRO A 30 -15.11 -27.16 -3.62
CA PRO A 30 -14.37 -27.15 -4.87
C PRO A 30 -14.30 -25.78 -5.54
N ALA A 31 -15.32 -24.94 -5.36
CA ALA A 31 -15.35 -23.60 -5.94
C ALA A 31 -14.39 -22.63 -5.23
N LEU A 32 -14.03 -22.91 -3.97
CA LEU A 32 -12.99 -22.18 -3.25
C LEU A 32 -11.61 -22.72 -3.59
N ALA A 33 -11.45 -24.04 -3.58
CA ALA A 33 -10.16 -24.69 -3.82
C ALA A 33 -9.61 -24.43 -5.24
N SER A 34 -10.48 -24.10 -6.20
CA SER A 34 -10.09 -23.78 -7.58
C SER A 34 -9.65 -22.33 -7.82
N ILE A 35 -9.73 -21.45 -6.82
CA ILE A 35 -9.34 -20.04 -6.99
C ILE A 35 -7.80 -19.97 -7.15
N PRO A 36 -7.27 -19.24 -8.15
CA PRO A 36 -5.83 -19.08 -8.28
C PRO A 36 -5.25 -18.19 -7.16
N SER A 37 -4.28 -18.69 -6.39
CA SER A 37 -3.74 -17.96 -5.23
C SER A 37 -2.99 -16.67 -5.61
N ASN A 38 -2.47 -16.57 -6.83
CA ASN A 38 -1.87 -15.34 -7.36
C ASN A 38 -2.90 -14.23 -7.61
N THR A 39 -4.20 -14.50 -7.39
CA THR A 39 -5.28 -13.52 -7.52
C THR A 39 -5.90 -13.11 -6.17
N THR A 40 -5.43 -13.69 -5.05
CA THR A 40 -6.05 -13.53 -3.72
C THR A 40 -5.09 -13.14 -2.62
N ASN A 41 -3.79 -13.09 -2.90
CA ASN A 41 -2.79 -12.93 -1.86
C ASN A 41 -2.07 -11.58 -2.00
N PRO A 42 -2.71 -10.46 -1.57
CA PRO A 42 -2.07 -9.16 -1.63
C PRO A 42 -0.88 -9.07 -0.68
N VAL A 43 0.15 -8.35 -1.11
CA VAL A 43 1.35 -8.07 -0.33
C VAL A 43 1.73 -6.60 -0.50
N CYS A 44 2.06 -5.94 0.62
CA CYS A 44 2.58 -4.57 0.64
C CYS A 44 3.98 -4.55 1.29
N ILE A 45 4.99 -4.22 0.48
CA ILE A 45 6.39 -4.07 0.91
C ILE A 45 6.83 -2.63 0.61
N GLY A 46 6.70 -1.78 1.62
CA GLY A 46 7.10 -0.37 1.60
C GLY A 46 8.45 -0.06 2.24
N SER A 47 9.31 -1.07 2.41
CA SER A 47 10.62 -0.93 3.06
C SER A 47 11.70 -1.71 2.32
N VAL A 48 12.89 -1.12 2.17
CA VAL A 48 13.96 -1.68 1.32
C VAL A 48 14.59 -2.96 1.87
N ASP A 49 14.57 -3.18 3.18
CA ASP A 49 15.24 -4.34 3.80
C ASP A 49 14.57 -5.68 3.47
N PHE A 50 13.31 -5.64 3.03
CA PHE A 50 12.51 -6.82 2.63
C PHE A 50 12.25 -6.87 1.12
N PHE A 51 12.80 -5.91 0.36
CA PHE A 51 12.63 -5.84 -1.08
C PHE A 51 13.65 -6.73 -1.78
N VAL A 52 13.18 -7.75 -2.50
CA VAL A 52 14.00 -8.49 -3.45
C VAL A 52 13.75 -7.95 -4.84
N SER A 53 14.85 -7.58 -5.49
CA SER A 53 14.83 -7.10 -6.85
C SER A 53 15.68 -8.03 -7.69
N ASP A 54 15.08 -8.68 -8.69
CA ASP A 54 15.81 -9.53 -9.65
C ASP A 54 16.84 -8.71 -10.46
N ASP A 55 16.56 -7.41 -10.62
CA ASP A 55 17.52 -6.42 -11.09
C ASP A 55 17.98 -5.57 -9.90
N ASN A 56 19.29 -5.43 -9.67
CA ASN A 56 19.83 -4.47 -8.70
C ASN A 56 19.67 -3.01 -9.20
N SER A 57 18.44 -2.64 -9.59
CA SER A 57 18.07 -1.32 -10.07
C SER A 57 17.99 -0.39 -8.86
N SER A 58 19.07 0.37 -8.68
CA SER A 58 19.18 1.47 -7.73
C SER A 58 17.92 2.36 -7.71
N SER A 59 17.24 2.51 -8.85
CA SER A 59 16.01 3.29 -8.99
C SER A 59 14.81 2.75 -8.21
N ALA A 60 14.62 1.42 -8.15
CA ALA A 60 13.48 0.84 -7.41
C ALA A 60 13.69 0.94 -5.90
N ILE A 61 14.91 0.66 -5.44
CA ILE A 61 15.32 0.85 -4.04
C ILE A 61 15.24 2.33 -3.66
N HIS A 62 15.63 3.23 -4.57
CA HIS A 62 15.51 4.68 -4.39
C HIS A 62 14.04 5.09 -4.25
N ALA A 63 13.14 4.58 -5.08
CA ALA A 63 11.71 4.87 -4.99
C ALA A 63 11.11 4.39 -3.65
N ILE A 64 11.42 3.16 -3.22
CA ILE A 64 10.88 2.58 -1.98
C ILE A 64 11.47 3.25 -0.73
N SER A 65 12.75 3.63 -0.73
CA SER A 65 13.31 4.36 0.43
C SER A 65 12.76 5.79 0.58
N ARG A 66 12.07 6.33 -0.43
CA ARG A 66 11.67 7.75 -0.50
C ARG A 66 10.18 7.99 -0.73
N TRP A 67 9.36 6.93 -0.81
CA TRP A 67 7.93 7.08 -1.07
C TRP A 67 7.22 7.85 0.05
N CYS A 68 7.64 7.70 1.30
CA CYS A 68 7.03 8.44 2.40
C CYS A 68 7.34 9.95 2.30
N PRO A 69 6.34 10.84 2.26
CA PRO A 69 6.56 12.28 2.40
C PRO A 69 7.33 12.57 3.69
N TRP A 70 8.33 13.44 3.62
CA TRP A 70 9.19 13.72 4.77
C TRP A 70 8.44 14.16 6.03
N PRO A 71 7.42 15.05 5.96
CA PRO A 71 6.69 15.43 7.17
C PRO A 71 5.96 14.26 7.83
N LEU A 72 5.77 13.15 7.12
CA LEU A 72 5.04 11.97 7.55
C LEU A 72 5.95 10.86 8.06
N GLN A 73 7.26 11.06 8.05
CA GLN A 73 8.24 10.13 8.60
C GLN A 73 8.33 10.28 10.12
N LEU A 74 8.35 9.18 10.87
CA LEU A 74 8.40 9.21 12.34
C LEU A 74 9.82 9.38 12.88
N GLN A 75 10.83 8.91 12.15
CA GLN A 75 12.23 8.89 12.59
C GLN A 75 13.11 9.88 11.82
N ALA A 76 12.56 10.56 10.81
CA ALA A 76 13.32 11.52 10.01
C ALA A 76 13.69 12.77 10.83
N VAL A 77 14.97 12.88 11.18
CA VAL A 77 15.56 14.14 11.63
C VAL A 77 15.52 15.09 10.44
N ALA A 78 14.61 16.06 10.45
CA ALA A 78 14.49 17.05 9.38
C ALA A 78 15.88 17.55 8.96
N PRO A 79 16.17 17.62 7.64
CA PRO A 79 17.50 17.94 7.19
C PRO A 79 17.84 19.32 7.76
N PRO A 80 19.09 19.55 8.24
CA PRO A 80 19.50 20.89 8.60
C PRO A 80 19.25 21.77 7.37
N LYS A 81 18.41 22.81 7.55
CA LYS A 81 18.02 23.75 6.48
C LYS A 81 19.24 24.06 5.61
N PRO A 82 19.19 23.89 4.28
CA PRO A 82 20.20 24.53 3.46
C PRO A 82 20.00 26.05 3.57
N GLY A 83 21.09 26.78 3.38
CA GLY A 83 21.13 28.23 3.54
C GLY A 83 19.97 28.96 2.84
N ALA A 84 19.63 30.13 3.36
CA ALA A 84 18.53 31.00 2.92
C ALA A 84 17.09 30.53 3.23
N GLY A 85 16.90 29.52 4.09
CA GLY A 85 15.59 29.19 4.65
C GLY A 85 14.64 28.43 3.72
N VAL A 86 15.15 27.89 2.62
CA VAL A 86 14.42 27.04 1.67
C VAL A 86 14.71 25.58 2.00
N TYR A 87 13.68 24.74 2.10
CA TYR A 87 13.88 23.29 2.19
C TYR A 87 14.07 22.71 0.79
N PRO A 88 15.07 21.83 0.57
CA PRO A 88 15.27 21.18 -0.72
C PRO A 88 14.23 20.06 -0.81
N TYR A 89 13.18 20.29 -1.60
CA TYR A 89 12.25 19.26 -2.05
C TYR A 89 12.01 19.48 -3.54
N PRO A 90 11.80 18.45 -4.37
CA PRO A 90 11.86 17.01 -4.13
C PRO A 90 13.14 16.33 -4.66
N ASP A 91 14.09 17.10 -5.23
CA ASP A 91 15.33 16.62 -5.86
C ASP A 91 16.52 16.59 -4.89
N ASP A 92 16.27 16.22 -3.63
CA ASP A 92 17.30 16.26 -2.59
C ASP A 92 18.05 14.94 -2.46
N ASP A 93 19.37 14.95 -2.67
CA ASP A 93 20.28 13.83 -2.37
C ASP A 93 20.43 13.58 -0.85
N ILE A 94 19.46 14.02 -0.03
CA ILE A 94 19.48 13.85 1.41
C ILE A 94 19.32 12.37 1.77
N PRO A 95 20.26 11.80 2.55
CA PRO A 95 20.15 10.42 3.01
C PRO A 95 18.89 10.22 3.87
N ARG A 96 18.12 9.19 3.56
CA ARG A 96 17.00 8.69 4.39
C ARG A 96 17.39 7.38 5.04
N PRO A 97 16.86 7.07 6.24
CA PRO A 97 17.04 5.74 6.81
C PRO A 97 16.47 4.67 5.86
N ARG A 98 17.03 3.46 5.90
CA ARG A 98 16.55 2.33 5.07
C ARG A 98 15.08 1.98 5.37
N PHE A 99 14.66 2.21 6.61
CA PHE A 99 13.30 2.03 7.06
C PHE A 99 12.88 3.22 7.93
N ASP A 100 11.72 3.79 7.65
CA ASP A 100 11.05 4.80 8.47
C ASP A 100 9.54 4.57 8.38
N PRO A 101 8.84 4.33 9.50
CA PRO A 101 7.38 4.29 9.49
C PRO A 101 6.81 5.59 8.94
N CYS A 102 5.75 5.46 8.14
CA CYS A 102 5.09 6.58 7.49
C CYS A 102 3.68 6.75 8.04
N ILE A 103 3.41 7.83 8.77
CA ILE A 103 2.05 8.16 9.21
C ILE A 103 1.24 8.69 8.01
N SER A 104 -0.05 8.38 7.92
CA SER A 104 -0.87 8.97 6.85
C SER A 104 -1.12 10.46 7.07
N SER A 105 -1.48 11.19 6.02
CA SER A 105 -1.90 12.60 6.18
C SER A 105 -3.09 12.75 7.12
N CYS A 106 -4.05 11.83 7.07
CA CYS A 106 -5.21 11.85 7.98
C CYS A 106 -4.76 11.68 9.43
N ALA A 107 -3.97 10.65 9.72
CA ALA A 107 -3.50 10.36 11.06
C ALA A 107 -2.61 11.48 11.62
N LYS A 108 -1.88 12.21 10.77
CA LYS A 108 -1.05 13.34 11.19
C LYS A 108 -1.83 14.65 11.39
N TYR A 109 -2.62 15.06 10.39
CA TYR A 109 -3.21 16.40 10.33
C TYR A 109 -4.67 16.43 10.79
N GLY A 110 -5.41 15.33 10.65
CA GLY A 110 -6.82 15.25 11.00
C GLY A 110 -7.74 16.14 10.13
N ASN A 111 -7.26 16.61 8.98
CA ASN A 111 -8.06 17.46 8.10
C ASN A 111 -9.20 16.64 7.46
N PRO A 112 -10.42 17.22 7.30
CA PRO A 112 -11.54 16.53 6.68
C PRO A 112 -11.22 15.98 5.28
N GLU A 113 -10.46 16.70 4.47
CA GLU A 113 -10.03 16.30 3.13
C GLU A 113 -9.04 15.13 3.13
N ASP A 114 -8.18 15.03 4.15
CA ASP A 114 -7.22 13.93 4.28
C ASP A 114 -7.89 12.66 4.81
N CYS A 115 -8.92 12.83 5.65
CA CYS A 115 -9.65 11.77 6.32
C CYS A 115 -10.95 11.37 5.61
N CYS A 116 -11.28 11.99 4.47
CA CYS A 116 -12.55 11.81 3.78
C CYS A 116 -13.78 11.98 4.68
N ALA A 117 -13.80 13.06 5.46
CA ALA A 117 -14.84 13.36 6.43
C ALA A 117 -15.59 14.66 6.09
N GLY A 118 -16.77 14.85 6.70
CA GLY A 118 -17.56 16.06 6.52
C GLY A 118 -17.95 16.29 5.06
N ALA A 119 -17.51 17.41 4.48
CA ALA A 119 -17.79 17.75 3.06
C ALA A 119 -17.06 16.84 2.05
N PHE A 120 -16.11 16.01 2.52
CA PHE A 120 -15.33 15.08 1.71
C PHE A 120 -15.73 13.62 1.96
N ASN A 121 -16.95 13.37 2.46
CA ASN A 121 -17.42 12.03 2.83
C ASN A 121 -18.05 11.25 1.66
N SER A 122 -17.57 11.48 0.44
CA SER A 122 -17.96 10.69 -0.73
C SER A 122 -16.79 10.49 -1.69
N PRO A 123 -16.79 9.42 -2.52
CA PRO A 123 -15.76 9.20 -3.53
C PRO A 123 -15.62 10.35 -4.54
N GLU A 124 -16.68 11.11 -4.78
CA GLU A 124 -16.68 12.25 -5.71
C GLU A 124 -16.03 13.50 -5.10
N THR A 125 -16.03 13.59 -3.78
CA THR A 125 -15.57 14.78 -3.04
C THR A 125 -14.20 14.58 -2.40
N CYS A 126 -13.88 13.37 -1.92
CA CYS A 126 -12.56 13.05 -1.42
C CYS A 126 -11.62 12.66 -2.57
N THR A 127 -10.48 13.34 -2.68
CA THR A 127 -9.47 13.02 -3.70
C THR A 127 -8.19 12.52 -3.02
N PRO A 128 -7.45 11.60 -3.65
CA PRO A 128 -6.21 11.10 -3.07
C PRO A 128 -5.21 12.24 -2.90
N ASN A 129 -4.64 12.40 -1.71
CA ASN A 129 -3.62 13.41 -1.42
C ASN A 129 -2.20 12.93 -1.81
N GLU A 130 -1.17 13.70 -1.47
CA GLU A 130 0.23 13.34 -1.79
C GLU A 130 0.64 12.01 -1.16
N TYR A 131 0.31 11.79 0.12
CA TYR A 131 0.59 10.53 0.81
C TYR A 131 -0.06 9.37 0.08
N SER A 132 -1.36 9.47 -0.21
CA SER A 132 -2.13 8.39 -0.84
C SER A 132 -1.56 8.02 -2.21
N ARG A 133 -1.24 9.01 -3.05
CA ARG A 133 -0.62 8.74 -4.36
C ARG A 133 0.73 8.03 -4.24
N LYS A 134 1.56 8.42 -3.27
CA LYS A 134 2.87 7.78 -3.05
C LYS A 134 2.75 6.39 -2.42
N ALA A 135 1.86 6.22 -1.45
CA ALA A 135 1.54 4.92 -0.86
C ALA A 135 1.08 3.94 -1.95
N LYS A 136 0.17 4.38 -2.84
CA LYS A 136 -0.32 3.57 -3.95
C LYS A 136 0.76 3.18 -4.95
N SER A 137 1.74 4.06 -5.18
CA SER A 137 2.86 3.76 -6.09
C SER A 137 3.76 2.62 -5.59
N VAL A 138 3.76 2.37 -4.27
CA VAL A 138 4.57 1.34 -3.64
C VAL A 138 3.75 0.10 -3.28
N CYS A 139 2.48 0.26 -2.91
CA CYS A 139 1.55 -0.84 -2.64
C CYS A 139 0.27 -0.69 -3.47
N PRO A 140 0.29 -1.11 -4.76
CA PRO A 140 -0.84 -0.96 -5.66
C PRO A 140 -2.12 -1.66 -5.22
N ASP A 141 -2.00 -2.84 -4.59
CA ASP A 141 -3.16 -3.62 -4.11
C ASP A 141 -3.69 -3.18 -2.74
N ALA A 142 -3.10 -2.18 -2.10
CA ALA A 142 -3.50 -1.74 -0.78
C ALA A 142 -4.28 -0.42 -0.83
N TYR A 143 -5.20 -0.23 0.13
CA TYR A 143 -5.92 1.04 0.28
C TYR A 143 -4.92 2.14 0.65
N SER A 144 -4.87 3.19 -0.16
CA SER A 144 -4.03 4.36 0.10
C SER A 144 -4.80 5.54 0.72
N TYR A 145 -6.12 5.53 0.64
CA TYR A 145 -7.07 6.46 1.25
C TYR A 145 -8.46 5.80 1.35
N ALA A 146 -9.42 6.46 2.01
CA ALA A 146 -10.68 5.83 2.39
C ALA A 146 -11.56 5.34 1.23
N TYR A 147 -11.48 5.94 0.04
CA TYR A 147 -12.29 5.57 -1.13
C TYR A 147 -11.47 4.89 -2.25
N ASP A 148 -10.41 4.17 -1.90
CA ASP A 148 -9.54 3.42 -2.82
C ASP A 148 -10.05 2.01 -3.16
N ASP A 149 -11.37 1.81 -3.22
CA ASP A 149 -11.97 0.47 -3.27
C ASP A 149 -11.59 -0.31 -4.54
N LYS A 150 -11.64 0.35 -5.71
CA LYS A 150 -11.55 -0.31 -7.02
C LYS A 150 -10.32 -1.19 -7.20
N THR A 151 -9.20 -0.78 -6.62
CA THR A 151 -7.90 -1.45 -6.80
C THR A 151 -7.35 -2.07 -5.52
N SER A 152 -8.16 -2.13 -4.46
CA SER A 152 -7.68 -2.52 -3.13
C SER A 152 -8.59 -3.52 -2.41
N THR A 153 -9.83 -3.70 -2.87
CA THR A 153 -10.75 -4.69 -2.27
C THR A 153 -10.58 -6.06 -2.91
N PHE A 154 -10.23 -7.06 -2.11
CA PHE A 154 -10.25 -8.45 -2.52
C PHE A 154 -11.54 -9.11 -2.08
N THR A 155 -12.14 -9.89 -2.99
CA THR A 155 -13.38 -10.61 -2.73
C THR A 155 -13.23 -12.08 -3.10
N ILE A 156 -13.58 -12.97 -2.18
CA ILE A 156 -13.68 -14.42 -2.42
C ILE A 156 -14.98 -14.97 -1.83
N LYS A 157 -15.37 -16.19 -2.21
CA LYS A 157 -16.49 -16.89 -1.57
C LYS A 157 -16.18 -17.06 -0.06
N ALA A 158 -17.17 -16.94 0.80
CA ALA A 158 -16.98 -17.15 2.23
C ALA A 158 -16.66 -18.63 2.52
N GLY A 159 -15.78 -18.89 3.50
CA GLY A 159 -15.45 -20.23 3.98
C GLY A 159 -13.96 -20.62 3.90
N ALA A 160 -13.11 -19.76 3.35
CA ALA A 160 -11.66 -19.92 3.43
C ALA A 160 -11.10 -19.38 4.76
N GLY A 161 -10.01 -19.99 5.24
CA GLY A 161 -9.16 -19.39 6.27
C GLY A 161 -8.24 -18.31 5.69
N PHE A 162 -7.61 -17.53 6.56
CA PHE A 162 -6.64 -16.50 6.18
C PHE A 162 -5.45 -16.53 7.13
N GLU A 163 -4.28 -16.27 6.59
CA GLU A 163 -3.06 -16.03 7.34
C GLU A 163 -2.59 -14.60 7.08
N VAL A 164 -2.20 -13.90 8.14
CA VAL A 164 -1.58 -12.57 8.07
C VAL A 164 -0.10 -12.75 8.31
N VAL A 165 0.70 -12.45 7.29
CA VAL A 165 2.15 -12.62 7.31
C VAL A 165 2.79 -11.25 7.49
N PHE A 166 3.44 -11.04 8.62
CA PHE A 166 4.28 -9.88 8.86
C PHE A 166 5.67 -10.13 8.32
N CYS A 167 6.26 -9.14 7.64
CA CYS A 167 7.55 -9.30 6.98
C CYS A 167 7.59 -10.55 6.08
N PRO A 168 6.67 -10.69 5.10
CA PRO A 168 6.69 -11.84 4.20
C PRO A 168 8.06 -11.95 3.52
N ASP A 169 8.50 -13.18 3.29
CA ASP A 169 9.81 -13.46 2.69
C ASP A 169 9.97 -12.68 1.39
N ALA A 170 10.93 -11.76 1.40
CA ALA A 170 11.69 -11.24 0.27
C ALA A 170 10.91 -11.13 -1.08
N GLY A 171 10.37 -9.94 -1.41
CA GLY A 171 9.61 -9.75 -2.64
C GLY A 171 9.28 -8.29 -2.98
N ARG A 172 8.36 -8.08 -3.93
CA ARG A 172 7.77 -6.77 -4.25
C ARG A 172 6.30 -6.74 -3.83
N SER A 173 5.76 -5.54 -3.63
CA SER A 173 4.31 -5.39 -3.49
C SER A 173 3.59 -5.91 -4.73
N THR A 174 2.40 -6.46 -4.51
CA THR A 174 1.57 -7.02 -5.58
C THR A 174 0.78 -5.93 -6.31
N ASP A 175 0.41 -6.22 -7.56
CA ASP A 175 -0.46 -5.39 -8.41
C ASP A 175 -1.53 -6.29 -9.08
N ILE A 176 -2.16 -7.15 -8.29
CA ILE A 176 -3.11 -8.18 -8.71
C ILE A 176 -4.36 -7.55 -9.31
N MET A 177 -4.87 -6.48 -8.71
CA MET A 177 -6.15 -5.90 -9.13
C MET A 177 -6.07 -5.29 -10.52
N ARG A 178 -4.92 -4.70 -10.89
CA ARG A 178 -4.67 -4.22 -12.26
C ARG A 178 -4.75 -5.33 -13.30
N TYR A 179 -4.23 -6.53 -13.00
CA TYR A 179 -4.32 -7.67 -13.93
C TYR A 179 -5.76 -8.14 -14.11
N LYS A 180 -6.58 -8.13 -13.05
CA LYS A 180 -8.00 -8.52 -13.14
C LYS A 180 -8.81 -7.56 -14.01
N ASP A 181 -8.55 -6.26 -13.94
CA ASP A 181 -9.23 -5.28 -14.77
C ASP A 181 -8.86 -5.47 -16.27
N GLN A 182 -7.61 -5.82 -16.58
CA GLN A 182 -7.16 -6.07 -17.96
C GLN A 182 -7.75 -7.33 -18.60
N ASP A 183 -8.06 -8.35 -17.81
CA ASP A 183 -8.74 -9.58 -18.30
C ASP A 183 -10.26 -9.38 -18.46
N GLN A 184 -10.88 -8.45 -17.73
CA GLN A 184 -12.30 -8.14 -17.89
C GLN A 184 -12.62 -7.32 -19.15
N ASP A 185 -11.66 -6.59 -19.71
CA ASP A 185 -11.80 -5.87 -20.99
C ASP A 185 -11.62 -6.77 -22.23
N GLN A 186 -11.35 -8.08 -22.05
CA GLN A 186 -11.20 -9.06 -23.14
C GLN A 186 -12.40 -10.03 -23.26
N GLY A 187 -13.51 -9.78 -22.56
CA GLY A 187 -14.72 -10.59 -22.54
C GLY A 187 -15.90 -10.02 -23.32
#